data_AF-A0A929UM09-F1
#
_entry.id   AF-A0A929UM09-F1
#
_cell.length_a   1.000
_cell.length_b   1.000
_cell.length_c   1.000
_cell.angle_alpha   90.00
_cell.angle_beta   90.00
_cell.angle_gamma   90.00
#
_symmetry.space_group_name_H-M   'P 1'
#
loop_
_entity.id
_entity.type
_entity.pdbx_description
1 polymer ?
#
loop_
_entity_poly.entity_id
_entity_poly.type
_entity_poly.pdbx_seq_one_letter_code
_entity_poly.pdbx_strand_id
1 'polypeptide(L)'
;MSKTELFAAIDVGSYELGMKIFELSGKGSVKELEHIVHRIDLGSETYKTGRISPSHIREICTILKEYHRMMKTYGIKAYRACGTSAMRETRDIQLVQDLIYNQTGIEVAVLSNSEQRFIDYKSVALQTKHFRRVMEKTAAILDIGGGSVQISIFHHDKLAATQNLRLGVLRLNTIMNEIGAPVERYDSLISEIVLPQVDHFRKMYLQENRIRNLIVVDDYLSPILHRMRKQHRAEDFIPGKELELYVSQYAQKPVMTVAQELQVPLENIPLLRIAAALVTSVANRIGVESIWAPGVTLCDGLVYEYAEQKKWMDEKHDFEQDIVACAVGISKRYMGNHKRSETLQALALAIFDTTKKLHGLSARHRLLLQICAILHDCGKYISLSNMGE
;
A
#
# COMPACT_ATOMS: atom_id res chain seq x y z
N MET A 1 34.84 -10.94 -4.66
CA MET A 1 33.59 -11.07 -3.91
C MET A 1 32.53 -10.26 -4.64
N SER A 2 31.33 -10.80 -4.89
CA SER A 2 30.24 -10.00 -5.43
C SER A 2 29.93 -8.86 -4.46
N LYS A 3 29.76 -7.64 -4.97
CA LYS A 3 29.37 -6.49 -4.16
C LYS A 3 28.07 -6.84 -3.43
N THR A 4 28.05 -6.69 -2.11
CA THR A 4 26.84 -6.81 -1.29
C THR A 4 26.61 -5.51 -0.54
N GLU A 5 25.35 -5.20 -0.26
CA GLU A 5 24.95 -4.02 0.49
C GLU A 5 23.78 -4.37 1.40
N LEU A 6 23.84 -3.91 2.66
CA LEU A 6 22.76 -4.09 3.61
C LEU A 6 21.90 -2.82 3.65
N PHE A 7 20.59 -3.03 3.67
CA PHE A 7 19.58 -1.97 3.71
C PHE A 7 18.55 -2.26 4.78
N ALA A 8 18.17 -1.26 5.57
CA ALA A 8 17.07 -1.36 6.52
C ALA A 8 15.84 -0.57 6.03
N ALA A 9 14.69 -1.24 6.00
CA ALA A 9 13.39 -0.60 5.78
C ALA A 9 12.64 -0.56 7.10
N ILE A 10 12.12 0.61 7.48
CA ILE A 10 11.36 0.81 8.71
C ILE A 10 9.97 1.35 8.33
N ASP A 11 8.92 0.71 8.83
CA ASP A 11 7.54 1.16 8.70
C ASP A 11 7.00 1.54 10.09
N VAL A 12 6.57 2.79 10.23
CA VAL A 12 5.80 3.30 11.36
C VAL A 12 4.33 3.27 10.94
N GLY A 13 3.76 2.08 11.08
CA GLY A 13 2.39 1.74 10.76
C GLY A 13 1.38 2.26 11.77
N SER A 14 0.11 1.93 11.54
CA SER A 14 -0.97 2.39 12.43
C SER A 14 -1.23 1.44 13.61
N TYR A 15 -0.86 0.17 13.48
CA TYR A 15 -0.98 -0.84 14.54
C TYR A 15 0.36 -1.47 14.94
N GLU A 16 1.35 -1.35 14.06
CA GLU A 16 2.66 -1.94 14.26
C GLU A 16 3.75 -1.03 13.72
N LEU A 17 4.91 -1.14 14.35
CA LEU A 17 6.14 -0.51 13.94
C LEU A 17 7.11 -1.64 13.62
N GLY A 18 7.52 -1.73 12.35
CA GLY A 18 8.31 -2.84 11.82
C GLY A 18 9.64 -2.39 11.24
N MET A 19 10.66 -3.24 11.33
CA MET A 19 11.90 -3.09 10.58
C MET A 19 12.26 -4.41 9.90
N LYS A 20 12.61 -4.32 8.63
CA LYS A 20 13.24 -5.41 7.87
C LYS A 20 14.66 -5.03 7.49
N ILE A 21 15.58 -5.98 7.64
CA ILE A 21 16.95 -5.87 7.14
C ILE A 21 17.09 -6.76 5.91
N PHE A 22 17.60 -6.18 4.84
CA PHE A 22 17.80 -6.86 3.57
C PHE A 22 19.27 -6.90 3.17
N GLU A 23 19.68 -8.02 2.58
CA GLU A 23 20.91 -8.16 1.83
C GLU A 23 20.62 -8.02 0.33
N LEU A 24 21.28 -7.04 -0.28
CA LEU A 24 21.30 -6.82 -1.72
C LEU A 24 22.61 -7.38 -2.26
N SER A 25 22.53 -8.24 -3.26
CA SER A 25 23.71 -8.82 -3.92
C SER A 25 23.62 -8.69 -5.43
N GLY A 26 24.77 -8.79 -6.10
CA GLY A 26 24.84 -8.66 -7.56
C GLY A 26 23.87 -9.62 -8.28
N LYS A 27 23.27 -9.14 -9.39
CA LYS A 27 22.19 -9.78 -10.18
C LYS A 27 20.76 -9.64 -9.63
N GLY A 28 20.45 -8.56 -8.90
CA GLY A 28 19.07 -8.25 -8.51
C GLY A 28 18.48 -9.12 -7.42
N SER A 29 19.32 -9.80 -6.63
CA SER A 29 18.87 -10.63 -5.53
C SER A 29 18.67 -9.79 -4.27
N VAL A 30 17.44 -9.76 -3.77
CA VAL A 30 17.04 -9.19 -2.49
C VAL A 30 16.72 -10.33 -1.54
N LYS A 31 17.42 -10.39 -0.39
CA LYS A 31 17.18 -11.41 0.63
C LYS A 31 16.85 -10.73 1.96
N GLU A 32 15.70 -11.09 2.54
CA GLU A 32 15.36 -10.72 3.92
C GLU A 32 16.29 -11.48 4.88
N LEU A 33 16.97 -10.75 5.76
CA LEU A 33 17.85 -11.30 6.80
C LEU A 33 17.17 -11.31 8.17
N GLU A 34 16.41 -10.26 8.46
CA GLU A 34 15.78 -10.03 9.77
C GLU A 34 14.46 -9.29 9.56
N HIS A 35 13.44 -9.62 10.35
CA HIS A 35 12.17 -8.91 10.39
C HIS A 35 11.67 -8.83 11.82
N ILE A 36 11.53 -7.60 12.33
CA ILE A 36 11.14 -7.34 13.71
C ILE A 36 9.93 -6.43 13.68
N VAL A 37 8.92 -6.78 14.47
CA VAL A 37 7.66 -6.05 14.55
C VAL A 37 7.34 -5.80 16.02
N HIS A 38 7.13 -4.53 16.36
CA HIS A 38 6.61 -4.10 17.65
C HIS A 38 5.18 -3.61 17.46
N ARG A 39 4.28 -4.01 18.36
CA ARG A 39 2.88 -3.61 18.30
C ARG A 39 2.70 -2.30 19.03
N ILE A 40 2.08 -1.34 18.36
CA ILE A 40 1.78 -0.02 18.91
C ILE A 40 0.52 0.52 18.22
N ASP A 41 -0.56 0.67 18.99
CA ASP A 41 -1.85 1.11 18.46
C ASP A 41 -1.92 2.64 18.35
N LEU A 42 -1.14 3.18 17.40
CA LEU A 42 -1.13 4.61 17.06
C LEU A 42 -2.42 5.05 16.38
N GLY A 43 -3.03 4.13 15.61
CA GLY A 43 -4.17 4.39 14.76
C GLY A 43 -5.43 4.68 15.56
N SER A 44 -5.80 3.83 16.52
CA SER A 44 -7.04 4.01 17.31
C SER A 44 -7.10 5.39 17.98
N GLU A 45 -6.00 5.85 18.56
CA GLU A 45 -5.91 7.18 19.18
C GLU A 45 -5.96 8.30 18.14
N THR A 46 -5.17 8.19 17.06
CA THR A 46 -5.06 9.25 16.05
C THR A 46 -6.37 9.43 15.28
N TYR A 47 -7.07 8.35 14.94
CA TYR A 47 -8.33 8.46 14.20
C TYR A 47 -9.46 9.05 15.04
N LYS A 48 -9.37 8.93 16.37
CA LYS A 48 -10.35 9.50 17.31
C LYS A 48 -10.04 10.95 17.67
N THR A 49 -8.77 11.26 17.97
CA THR A 49 -8.38 12.56 18.55
C THR A 49 -7.68 13.48 17.55
N GLY A 50 -7.17 12.93 16.45
CA GLY A 50 -6.30 13.63 15.49
C GLY A 50 -4.89 13.89 16.02
N ARG A 51 -4.47 13.27 17.12
CA ARG A 51 -3.13 13.45 17.71
C ARG A 51 -2.55 12.11 18.18
N ILE A 52 -1.23 12.03 18.24
CA ILE A 52 -0.50 10.90 18.86
C ILE A 52 -0.09 11.35 20.26
N SER A 53 -0.42 10.57 21.30
CA SER A 53 -0.11 10.94 22.68
C SER A 53 1.38 10.99 22.98
N PRO A 54 1.80 11.79 23.99
CA PRO A 54 3.18 11.80 24.46
C PRO A 54 3.70 10.42 24.91
N SER A 55 2.83 9.53 25.41
CA SER A 55 3.18 8.14 25.73
C SER A 55 3.58 7.36 24.49
N HIS A 56 2.74 7.39 23.45
CA HIS A 56 3.04 6.72 22.19
C HIS A 56 4.27 7.31 21.49
N ILE A 57 4.48 8.63 21.54
CA ILE A 57 5.72 9.24 21.01
C ILE A 57 6.96 8.69 21.73
N ARG A 58 6.93 8.58 23.07
CA ARG A 58 8.05 7.99 23.83
C ARG A 58 8.28 6.52 23.48
N GLU A 59 7.22 5.77 23.25
CA GLU A 59 7.28 4.37 22.85
C GLU A 59 7.90 4.21 21.45
N ILE A 60 7.42 4.97 20.46
CA ILE A 60 8.02 5.06 19.12
C ILE A 60 9.52 5.35 19.23
N CYS A 61 9.90 6.39 19.99
CA CYS A 61 11.30 6.76 20.18
C CYS A 61 12.13 5.65 20.86
N THR A 62 11.52 4.84 21.73
CA THR A 62 12.20 3.72 22.39
C THR A 62 12.50 2.62 21.37
N ILE A 63 11.49 2.21 20.59
CA ILE A 63 11.63 1.17 19.56
C ILE A 63 12.61 1.62 18.47
N LEU A 64 12.50 2.87 17.99
CA LEU A 64 13.40 3.40 16.96
C LEU A 64 14.86 3.49 17.44
N LYS A 65 15.11 3.74 18.74
CA LYS A 65 16.47 3.65 19.31
C LYS A 65 17.01 2.22 19.27
N GLU A 66 16.16 1.21 19.50
CA GLU A 66 16.54 -0.19 19.39
C GLU A 66 16.89 -0.55 17.94
N TYR A 67 16.08 -0.10 16.98
CA TYR A 67 16.36 -0.26 15.55
C TYR A 67 17.66 0.42 15.14
N HIS A 68 17.92 1.64 15.61
CA HIS A 68 19.19 2.33 15.35
C HIS A 68 20.40 1.55 15.89
N ARG A 69 20.29 0.96 17.09
CA ARG A 69 21.36 0.09 17.65
C ARG A 69 21.56 -1.16 16.81
N MET A 70 20.47 -1.80 16.38
CA MET A 70 20.54 -2.98 15.54
C MET A 70 21.19 -2.69 14.18
N MET A 71 20.78 -1.62 13.52
CA MET A 71 21.40 -1.16 12.27
C MET A 71 22.90 -0.94 12.44
N LYS A 72 23.34 -0.36 13.56
CA LYS A 72 24.77 -0.22 13.90
C LYS A 72 25.47 -1.57 14.06
N THR A 73 24.86 -2.54 14.75
CA THR A 73 25.42 -3.89 14.93
C THR A 73 25.60 -4.61 13.60
N TYR A 74 24.62 -4.52 12.70
CA TYR A 74 24.70 -5.09 11.35
C TYR A 74 25.63 -4.30 10.41
N GLY A 75 26.09 -3.11 10.80
CA GLY A 75 26.92 -2.24 9.95
C GLY A 75 26.14 -1.61 8.78
N ILE A 76 24.82 -1.44 8.93
CA ILE A 76 23.93 -0.87 7.91
C ILE A 76 24.23 0.62 7.75
N LYS A 77 24.47 1.04 6.51
CA LYS A 77 24.78 2.44 6.15
C LYS A 77 23.64 3.15 5.44
N ALA A 78 22.71 2.40 4.88
CA ALA A 78 21.56 2.91 4.14
C ALA A 78 20.28 2.37 4.76
N TYR A 79 19.34 3.27 5.02
CA TYR A 79 18.03 2.91 5.53
C TYR A 79 16.96 3.83 4.94
N ARG A 80 15.70 3.43 5.08
CA ARG A 80 14.56 4.31 4.88
C ARG A 80 13.50 4.01 5.92
N ALA A 81 13.06 5.04 6.63
CA ALA A 81 11.95 4.96 7.57
C ALA A 81 10.76 5.76 7.04
N CYS A 82 9.58 5.17 7.09
CA CYS A 82 8.35 5.77 6.58
C CYS A 82 7.23 5.70 7.62
N GLY A 83 6.43 6.76 7.71
CA GLY A 83 5.21 6.79 8.51
C GLY A 83 3.97 6.79 7.62
N THR A 84 2.96 6.00 7.98
CA THR A 84 1.74 5.84 7.17
C THR A 84 0.54 6.58 7.80
N SER A 85 -0.67 5.97 7.79
CA SER A 85 -1.93 6.69 8.04
C SER A 85 -2.01 7.35 9.39
N ALA A 86 -1.59 6.69 10.48
CA ALA A 86 -1.60 7.30 11.81
C ALA A 86 -0.70 8.54 11.87
N MET A 87 0.53 8.48 11.36
CA MET A 87 1.41 9.65 11.31
C MET A 87 0.87 10.72 10.36
N ARG A 88 0.42 10.36 9.17
CA ARG A 88 -0.12 11.29 8.16
C ARG A 88 -1.35 12.06 8.64
N GLU A 89 -2.20 11.44 9.46
CA GLU A 89 -3.44 12.04 9.94
C GLU A 89 -3.28 12.81 11.26
N THR A 90 -2.09 12.77 11.90
CA THR A 90 -1.84 13.54 13.11
C THR A 90 -1.72 15.03 12.82
N ARG A 91 -2.36 15.87 13.63
CA ARG A 91 -2.39 17.34 13.45
C ARG A 91 -1.04 18.01 13.68
N ASP A 92 -0.19 17.41 14.51
CA ASP A 92 1.11 17.99 14.90
C ASP A 92 2.28 17.23 14.27
N ILE A 93 2.13 16.78 13.02
CA ILE A 93 3.08 15.86 12.39
C ILE A 93 4.52 16.36 12.40
N GLN A 94 4.75 17.64 12.12
CA GLN A 94 6.10 18.22 12.12
C GLN A 94 6.76 18.09 13.50
N LEU A 95 6.02 18.39 14.57
CA LEU A 95 6.52 18.27 15.94
C LEU A 95 6.83 16.81 16.29
N VAL A 96 5.97 15.87 15.87
CA VAL A 96 6.21 14.44 16.09
C VAL A 96 7.48 13.98 15.35
N GLN A 97 7.67 14.37 14.09
CA GLN A 97 8.88 14.04 13.32
C GLN A 97 10.14 14.63 13.95
N ASP A 98 10.10 15.90 14.34
CA ASP A 98 11.23 16.59 14.96
C ASP A 98 11.62 15.92 16.29
N LEU A 99 10.64 15.55 17.12
CA LEU A 99 10.89 14.82 18.37
C LEU A 99 11.49 13.44 18.13
N ILE A 100 10.96 12.68 17.17
CA ILE A 100 11.49 11.37 16.78
C ILE A 100 12.94 11.52 16.33
N TYR A 101 13.22 12.43 15.40
CA TYR A 101 14.57 12.63 14.86
C TYR A 101 15.56 13.05 15.95
N ASN A 102 15.22 14.05 16.77
CA ASN A 102 16.09 14.55 17.83
C ASN A 102 16.41 13.48 18.90
N GLN A 103 15.48 12.55 19.16
CA GLN A 103 15.70 11.52 20.17
C GLN A 103 16.38 10.25 19.62
N THR A 104 16.17 9.93 18.34
CA THR A 104 16.55 8.62 17.78
C THR A 104 17.65 8.72 16.72
N GLY A 105 17.82 9.89 16.08
CA GLY A 105 18.63 10.07 14.88
C GLY A 105 18.03 9.42 13.62
N ILE A 106 16.78 8.93 13.68
CA ILE A 106 16.07 8.33 12.55
C ILE A 106 15.13 9.37 11.95
N GLU A 107 15.31 9.65 10.66
CA GLU A 107 14.40 10.49 9.89
C GLU A 107 13.24 9.63 9.36
N VAL A 108 12.03 9.92 9.83
CA VAL A 108 10.80 9.23 9.41
C VAL A 108 10.05 10.10 8.40
N ALA A 109 10.05 9.68 7.14
CA ALA A 109 9.32 10.37 6.08
C ALA A 109 7.85 9.96 6.09
N VAL A 110 6.93 10.92 6.14
CA VAL A 110 5.48 10.62 6.15
C VAL A 110 4.99 10.51 4.73
N LEU A 111 4.48 9.32 4.36
CA LEU A 111 4.03 9.04 3.00
C LEU A 111 2.62 9.56 2.79
N SER A 112 2.37 10.20 1.65
CA SER A 112 1.02 10.40 1.14
C SER A 112 0.36 9.06 0.78
N ASN A 113 -0.98 9.04 0.67
CA ASN A 113 -1.72 7.83 0.25
C ASN A 113 -1.21 7.28 -1.09
N SER A 114 -0.93 8.17 -2.04
CA SER A 114 -0.42 7.82 -3.38
C SER A 114 0.99 7.25 -3.35
N GLU A 115 1.86 7.79 -2.51
CA GLU A 115 3.23 7.28 -2.35
C GLU A 115 3.23 5.91 -1.69
N GLN A 116 2.48 5.74 -0.60
CA GLN A 116 2.35 4.46 0.09
C GLN A 116 1.88 3.37 -0.87
N ARG A 117 0.76 3.61 -1.58
CA ARG A 117 0.22 2.69 -2.59
C ARG A 117 1.24 2.28 -3.64
N PHE A 118 2.04 3.24 -4.10
CA PHE A 118 3.04 2.98 -5.13
C PHE A 118 4.18 2.12 -4.61
N ILE A 119 4.58 2.32 -3.35
CA ILE A 119 5.54 1.45 -2.66
C ILE A 119 4.94 0.06 -2.42
N ASP A 120 3.67 -0.04 -2.04
CA ASP A 120 2.98 -1.33 -1.91
C ASP A 120 2.86 -2.05 -3.26
N TYR A 121 2.65 -1.32 -4.36
CA TYR A 121 2.71 -1.92 -5.68
C TYR A 121 4.11 -2.48 -6.00
N LYS A 122 5.17 -1.75 -5.67
CA LYS A 122 6.56 -2.22 -5.80
C LYS A 122 6.84 -3.45 -4.93
N SER A 123 6.23 -3.55 -3.74
CA SER A 123 6.40 -4.72 -2.87
C SER A 123 5.85 -5.99 -3.53
N VAL A 124 4.71 -5.89 -4.22
CA VAL A 124 4.15 -7.00 -5.01
C VAL A 124 5.06 -7.34 -6.20
N ALA A 125 5.63 -6.34 -6.87
CA ALA A 125 6.55 -6.54 -8.01
C ALA A 125 7.83 -7.31 -7.62
N LEU A 126 8.25 -7.23 -6.35
CA LEU A 126 9.38 -8.01 -5.83
C LEU A 126 9.14 -9.53 -5.95
N GLN A 127 7.88 -9.98 -5.94
CA GLN A 127 7.48 -11.40 -6.15
C GLN A 127 7.41 -11.75 -7.66
N THR A 128 8.52 -11.51 -8.35
CA THR A 128 8.64 -11.42 -9.82
C THR A 128 8.06 -12.58 -10.65
N LYS A 129 8.06 -13.82 -10.13
CA LYS A 129 7.52 -14.98 -10.86
C LYS A 129 6.00 -14.94 -11.00
N HIS A 130 5.30 -14.45 -9.99
CA HIS A 130 3.84 -14.40 -9.95
C HIS A 130 3.32 -13.08 -10.50
N PHE A 131 4.05 -11.99 -10.26
CA PHE A 131 3.68 -10.65 -10.67
C PHE A 131 3.28 -10.54 -12.16
N ARG A 132 4.15 -10.96 -13.09
CA ARG A 132 3.85 -10.86 -14.54
C ARG A 132 2.62 -11.66 -14.93
N ARG A 133 2.51 -12.90 -14.47
CA ARG A 133 1.36 -13.78 -14.74
C ARG A 133 0.03 -13.15 -14.27
N VAL A 134 0.09 -12.39 -13.19
CA VAL A 134 -1.08 -11.72 -12.62
C VAL A 134 -1.42 -10.44 -13.37
N MET A 135 -0.41 -9.64 -13.71
CA MET A 135 -0.58 -8.32 -14.34
C MET A 135 -0.80 -8.36 -15.85
N GLU A 136 -0.46 -9.46 -16.54
CA GLU A 136 -0.84 -9.69 -17.94
C GLU A 136 -2.36 -9.68 -18.16
N LYS A 137 -3.11 -10.03 -17.11
CA LYS A 137 -4.58 -10.00 -17.10
C LYS A 137 -5.07 -8.73 -16.40
N THR A 138 -6.36 -8.42 -16.55
CA THR A 138 -6.97 -7.37 -15.73
C THR A 138 -6.94 -7.80 -14.25
N ALA A 139 -6.25 -7.01 -13.43
CA ALA A 139 -6.00 -7.29 -12.03
C ALA A 139 -6.41 -6.10 -11.15
N ALA A 140 -6.70 -6.36 -9.88
CA ALA A 140 -6.87 -5.32 -8.88
C ALA A 140 -5.92 -5.59 -7.71
N ILE A 141 -5.31 -4.55 -7.17
CA ILE A 141 -4.59 -4.59 -5.89
C ILE A 141 -5.50 -3.96 -4.84
N LEU A 142 -5.75 -4.71 -3.78
CA LEU A 142 -6.45 -4.29 -2.58
C LEU A 142 -5.41 -4.15 -1.46
N ASP A 143 -5.00 -2.91 -1.21
CA ASP A 143 -4.13 -2.53 -0.10
C ASP A 143 -5.01 -2.17 1.11
N ILE A 144 -4.85 -2.88 2.22
CA ILE A 144 -5.64 -2.70 3.44
C ILE A 144 -4.70 -2.30 4.57
N GLY A 145 -4.79 -1.03 4.96
CA GLY A 145 -4.12 -0.51 6.15
C GLY A 145 -5.05 -0.35 7.35
N GLY A 146 -4.50 0.17 8.45
CA GLY A 146 -5.29 0.48 9.65
C GLY A 146 -6.31 1.61 9.44
N GLY A 147 -5.98 2.63 8.64
CA GLY A 147 -6.80 3.84 8.46
C GLY A 147 -7.67 3.85 7.21
N SER A 148 -7.23 3.19 6.14
CA SER A 148 -7.86 3.21 4.83
C SER A 148 -7.65 1.90 4.06
N VAL A 149 -8.47 1.72 3.03
CA VAL A 149 -8.37 0.65 2.04
C VAL A 149 -8.20 1.30 0.66
N GLN A 150 -7.23 0.82 -0.10
CA GLN A 150 -6.93 1.32 -1.43
C GLN A 150 -7.22 0.24 -2.46
N ILE A 151 -7.92 0.61 -3.53
CA ILE A 151 -8.22 -0.30 -4.64
C ILE A 151 -7.60 0.27 -5.91
N SER A 152 -6.66 -0.46 -6.49
CA SER A 152 -5.95 -0.07 -7.71
C SER A 152 -6.21 -1.09 -8.82
N ILE A 153 -6.73 -0.64 -9.96
CA ILE A 153 -7.07 -1.47 -11.11
C ILE A 153 -5.95 -1.37 -12.15
N PHE A 154 -5.51 -2.52 -12.63
CA PHE A 154 -4.53 -2.68 -13.68
C PHE A 154 -5.16 -3.33 -14.90
N HIS A 155 -4.93 -2.75 -16.08
CA HIS A 155 -5.30 -3.32 -17.37
C HIS A 155 -4.04 -3.57 -18.20
N HIS A 156 -3.71 -4.84 -18.45
CA HIS A 156 -2.52 -5.24 -19.21
C HIS A 156 -1.26 -4.55 -18.70
N ASP A 157 -0.95 -4.76 -17.42
CA ASP A 157 0.23 -4.21 -16.75
C ASP A 157 0.27 -2.68 -16.65
N LYS A 158 -0.87 -1.99 -16.86
CA LYS A 158 -0.96 -0.54 -16.71
C LYS A 158 -1.98 -0.12 -15.67
N LEU A 159 -1.57 0.77 -14.76
CA LEU A 159 -2.46 1.35 -13.76
C LEU A 159 -3.55 2.19 -14.44
N ALA A 160 -4.80 1.74 -14.35
CA ALA A 160 -5.94 2.35 -15.01
C ALA A 160 -6.74 3.28 -14.09
N ALA A 161 -6.93 2.87 -12.85
CA ALA A 161 -7.66 3.64 -11.86
C ALA A 161 -7.23 3.25 -10.46
N THR A 162 -7.40 4.17 -9.53
CA THR A 162 -7.10 3.90 -8.12
C THR A 162 -7.98 4.75 -7.24
N GLN A 163 -8.47 4.19 -6.14
CA GLN A 163 -9.33 4.86 -5.18
C GLN A 163 -8.92 4.53 -3.75
N ASN A 164 -9.08 5.52 -2.86
CA ASN A 164 -8.83 5.39 -1.44
C ASN A 164 -10.13 5.53 -0.67
N LEU A 165 -10.50 4.49 0.08
CA LEU A 165 -11.67 4.44 0.94
C LEU A 165 -11.22 4.54 2.40
N ARG A 166 -11.83 5.42 3.20
CA ARG A 166 -11.52 5.56 4.63
C ARG A 166 -12.17 4.44 5.46
N LEU A 167 -11.85 3.18 5.13
CA LEU A 167 -12.43 1.96 5.71
C LEU A 167 -11.34 0.99 6.21
N GLY A 168 -10.24 1.50 6.78
CA GLY A 168 -9.17 0.65 7.27
C GLY A 168 -9.58 -0.22 8.47
N VAL A 169 -8.78 -1.27 8.73
CA VAL A 169 -9.09 -2.30 9.73
C VAL A 169 -9.25 -1.72 11.14
N LEU A 170 -8.33 -0.84 11.57
CA LEU A 170 -8.43 -0.20 12.89
C LEU A 170 -9.59 0.77 12.97
N ARG A 171 -9.84 1.54 11.91
CA ARG A 171 -10.96 2.49 11.88
C ARG A 171 -12.31 1.78 12.02
N LEU A 172 -12.47 0.67 11.30
CA LEU A 172 -13.64 -0.20 11.44
C LEU A 172 -13.70 -0.85 12.82
N ASN A 173 -12.57 -1.28 13.38
CA ASN A 173 -12.52 -1.82 14.73
C ASN A 173 -12.99 -0.81 15.79
N THR A 174 -12.58 0.46 15.66
CA THR A 174 -13.07 1.55 16.53
C THR A 174 -14.59 1.68 16.43
N ILE A 175 -15.15 1.69 15.22
CA ILE A 175 -16.60 1.76 15.00
C ILE A 175 -17.31 0.57 15.66
N MET A 176 -16.81 -0.66 15.46
CA MET A 176 -17.38 -1.87 16.05
C MET A 176 -17.39 -1.82 17.59
N ASN A 177 -16.29 -1.34 18.19
CA ASN A 177 -16.17 -1.19 19.64
C ASN A 177 -17.13 -0.12 20.19
N GLU A 178 -17.29 1.00 19.49
CA GLU A 178 -18.20 2.08 19.91
C GLU A 178 -19.67 1.66 19.93
N ILE A 179 -20.08 0.81 18.98
CA ILE A 179 -21.44 0.26 18.94
C ILE A 179 -21.63 -1.01 19.79
N GLY A 180 -20.57 -1.47 20.48
CA GLY A 180 -20.60 -2.71 21.27
C GLY A 180 -20.93 -3.95 20.43
N ALA A 181 -20.48 -4.00 19.18
CA ALA A 181 -20.75 -5.12 18.30
C ALA A 181 -20.05 -6.39 18.80
N PRO A 182 -20.76 -7.52 18.94
CA PRO A 182 -20.11 -8.80 19.18
C PRO A 182 -19.28 -9.20 17.95
N VAL A 183 -18.12 -9.81 18.18
CA VAL A 183 -17.14 -10.20 17.14
C VAL A 183 -17.75 -11.14 16.10
N GLU A 184 -18.75 -11.92 16.50
CA GLU A 184 -19.51 -12.83 15.65
C GLU A 184 -20.34 -12.10 14.58
N ARG A 185 -20.70 -10.83 14.81
CA ARG A 185 -21.45 -9.99 13.85
C ARG A 185 -20.56 -9.09 12.99
N TYR A 186 -19.24 -9.16 13.15
CA TYR A 186 -18.33 -8.30 12.38
C TYR A 186 -18.51 -8.50 10.88
N ASP A 187 -18.61 -9.74 10.40
CA ASP A 187 -18.73 -10.04 8.98
C ASP A 187 -19.93 -9.33 8.33
N SER A 188 -21.12 -9.46 8.93
CA SER A 188 -22.34 -8.83 8.42
C SER A 188 -22.27 -7.29 8.47
N LEU A 189 -21.83 -6.72 9.60
CA LEU A 189 -21.78 -5.27 9.79
C LEU A 189 -20.74 -4.60 8.90
N ILE A 190 -19.57 -5.21 8.75
CA ILE A 190 -18.51 -4.72 7.88
C ILE A 190 -18.95 -4.80 6.43
N SER A 191 -19.59 -5.89 6.02
CA SER A 191 -20.15 -6.03 4.67
C SER A 191 -21.17 -4.92 4.35
N GLU A 192 -22.10 -4.62 5.27
CA GLU A 192 -23.08 -3.53 5.12
C GLU A 192 -22.44 -2.16 4.91
N ILE A 193 -21.30 -1.88 5.57
CA ILE A 193 -20.56 -0.62 5.43
C ILE A 193 -19.78 -0.58 4.11
N VAL A 194 -19.16 -1.70 3.74
CA VAL A 194 -18.19 -1.78 2.64
C VAL A 194 -18.88 -1.90 1.29
N LEU A 195 -19.93 -2.72 1.18
CA LEU A 195 -20.59 -3.02 -0.09
C LEU A 195 -21.08 -1.77 -0.86
N PRO A 196 -21.72 -0.76 -0.23
CA PRO A 196 -22.12 0.45 -0.94
C PRO A 196 -20.95 1.21 -1.57
N GLN A 197 -19.80 1.25 -0.88
CA GLN A 197 -18.58 1.92 -1.39
C GLN A 197 -17.97 1.14 -2.56
N VAL A 198 -17.92 -0.19 -2.44
CA VAL A 198 -17.45 -1.06 -3.52
C VAL A 198 -18.38 -1.01 -4.72
N ASP A 199 -19.68 -0.85 -4.51
CA ASP A 199 -20.67 -0.67 -5.58
C ASP A 199 -20.49 0.63 -6.35
N HIS A 200 -20.27 1.71 -5.63
CA HIS A 200 -19.95 2.99 -6.24
C HIS A 200 -18.65 2.89 -7.05
N PHE A 201 -17.61 2.28 -6.46
CA PHE A 201 -16.35 2.01 -7.12
C PHE A 201 -16.53 1.19 -8.42
N ARG A 202 -17.28 0.08 -8.36
CA ARG A 202 -17.50 -0.78 -9.54
C ARG A 202 -18.19 -0.01 -10.66
N LYS A 203 -19.23 0.77 -10.34
CA LYS A 203 -19.96 1.59 -11.32
C LYS A 203 -19.06 2.63 -12.00
N MET A 204 -18.19 3.28 -11.23
CA MET A 204 -17.33 4.35 -11.75
C MET A 204 -16.10 3.85 -12.51
N TYR A 205 -15.49 2.74 -12.06
CA TYR A 205 -14.15 2.35 -12.48
C TYR A 205 -14.07 1.02 -13.22
N LEU A 206 -15.01 0.11 -12.98
CA LEU A 206 -14.97 -1.23 -13.57
C LEU A 206 -15.87 -1.36 -14.81
N GLN A 207 -17.01 -0.66 -14.89
CA GLN A 207 -17.96 -0.80 -16.00
C GLN A 207 -18.23 -2.28 -16.33
N GLU A 208 -17.98 -2.73 -17.58
CA GLU A 208 -18.08 -4.14 -18.02
C GLU A 208 -16.76 -4.93 -17.87
N ASN A 209 -15.68 -4.29 -17.44
CA ASN A 209 -14.39 -4.96 -17.30
C ASN A 209 -14.40 -5.89 -16.08
N ARG A 210 -14.24 -7.19 -16.35
CA ARG A 210 -14.10 -8.22 -15.32
C ARG A 210 -12.67 -8.26 -14.78
N ILE A 211 -12.52 -8.05 -13.48
CA ILE A 211 -11.26 -8.30 -12.78
C ILE A 211 -11.03 -9.81 -12.68
N ARG A 212 -9.91 -10.31 -13.21
CA ARG A 212 -9.58 -11.74 -13.11
C ARG A 212 -8.84 -12.04 -11.82
N ASN A 213 -7.87 -11.21 -11.44
CA ASN A 213 -7.02 -11.47 -10.28
C ASN A 213 -7.14 -10.35 -9.25
N LEU A 214 -7.35 -10.69 -7.98
CA LEU A 214 -7.24 -9.78 -6.85
C LEU A 214 -5.93 -10.04 -6.11
N ILE A 215 -5.12 -9.03 -5.90
CA ILE A 215 -3.93 -9.10 -5.05
C ILE A 215 -4.27 -8.43 -3.73
N VAL A 216 -4.04 -9.12 -2.62
CA VAL A 216 -4.34 -8.61 -1.28
C VAL A 216 -3.02 -8.27 -0.58
N VAL A 217 -2.83 -7.00 -0.28
CA VAL A 217 -1.68 -6.48 0.46
C VAL A 217 -2.20 -5.93 1.79
N ASP A 218 -1.85 -6.58 2.89
CA ASP A 218 -2.19 -6.14 4.24
C ASP A 218 -1.26 -6.83 5.26
N ASP A 219 -1.28 -6.35 6.50
CA ASP A 219 -0.49 -6.93 7.60
C ASP A 219 -1.30 -7.97 8.41
N TYR A 220 -2.55 -8.23 8.01
CA TYR A 220 -3.49 -9.07 8.75
C TYR A 220 -3.71 -10.42 8.06
N LEU A 221 -4.45 -10.46 6.95
CA LEU A 221 -4.89 -11.69 6.31
C LEU A 221 -3.81 -12.29 5.39
N SER A 222 -3.14 -11.45 4.61
CA SER A 222 -2.18 -11.80 3.57
C SER A 222 -1.00 -12.62 4.10
N PRO A 223 -0.36 -12.25 5.23
CA PRO A 223 0.72 -13.04 5.81
C PRO A 223 0.28 -14.44 6.25
N ILE A 224 -0.96 -14.56 6.76
CA ILE A 224 -1.54 -15.84 7.21
C ILE A 224 -1.82 -16.74 6.00
N LEU A 225 -2.49 -16.21 4.97
CA LEU A 225 -2.78 -16.95 3.75
C LEU A 225 -1.49 -17.41 3.07
N HIS A 226 -0.50 -16.52 2.95
CA HIS A 226 0.81 -16.86 2.39
C HIS A 226 1.50 -17.99 3.16
N ARG A 227 1.54 -17.90 4.50
CA ARG A 227 2.16 -18.91 5.36
C ARG A 227 1.47 -20.26 5.23
N MET A 228 0.13 -20.30 5.33
CA MET A 228 -0.64 -21.53 5.24
C MET A 228 -0.43 -22.23 3.88
N ARG A 229 -0.47 -21.48 2.78
CA ARG A 229 -0.32 -22.08 1.44
C ARG A 229 1.09 -22.61 1.21
N LYS A 230 2.12 -21.94 1.71
CA LYS A 230 3.50 -22.48 1.73
C LYS A 230 3.62 -23.76 2.55
N GLN A 231 3.03 -23.81 3.75
CA GLN A 231 3.07 -25.00 4.61
C GLN A 231 2.38 -26.21 3.95
N HIS A 232 1.26 -25.98 3.26
CA HIS A 232 0.50 -27.02 2.58
C HIS A 232 0.97 -27.31 1.15
N ARG A 233 2.05 -26.67 0.66
CA ARG A 233 2.53 -26.75 -0.74
C ARG A 233 1.40 -26.51 -1.76
N ALA A 234 0.46 -25.64 -1.42
CA ALA A 234 -0.66 -25.28 -2.28
C ALA A 234 -0.22 -24.24 -3.33
N GLU A 235 -0.96 -24.12 -4.43
CA GLU A 235 -0.71 -23.07 -5.44
C GLU A 235 -0.80 -21.68 -4.81
N ASP A 236 -0.03 -20.67 -5.23
CA ASP A 236 -0.09 -19.34 -4.60
C ASP A 236 -1.43 -18.59 -4.79
N PHE A 237 -2.32 -19.11 -5.64
CA PHE A 237 -3.61 -18.53 -5.98
C PHE A 237 -4.76 -19.28 -5.31
N ILE A 238 -5.70 -18.53 -4.73
CA ILE A 238 -6.96 -19.02 -4.17
C ILE A 238 -8.07 -18.73 -5.19
N PRO A 239 -8.84 -19.72 -5.66
CA PRO A 239 -10.02 -19.45 -6.48
C PRO A 239 -10.98 -18.50 -5.75
N GLY A 240 -11.50 -17.47 -6.44
CA GLY A 240 -12.30 -16.43 -5.79
C GLY A 240 -13.52 -16.98 -5.03
N LYS A 241 -14.15 -18.04 -5.56
CA LYS A 241 -15.29 -18.74 -4.93
C LYS A 241 -14.92 -19.51 -3.67
N GLU A 242 -13.64 -19.85 -3.48
CA GLU A 242 -13.17 -20.61 -2.32
C GLU A 242 -12.81 -19.71 -1.14
N LEU A 243 -12.54 -18.42 -1.36
CA LEU A 243 -12.18 -17.49 -0.27
C LEU A 243 -13.24 -17.49 0.83
N GLU A 244 -14.52 -17.43 0.46
CA GLU A 244 -15.62 -17.39 1.41
C GLU A 244 -15.72 -18.69 2.24
N LEU A 245 -15.46 -19.85 1.63
CA LEU A 245 -15.34 -21.11 2.36
C LEU A 245 -14.17 -21.08 3.34
N TYR A 246 -13.03 -20.52 2.91
CA TYR A 246 -11.85 -20.37 3.77
C TYR A 246 -12.08 -19.44 4.95
N VAL A 247 -12.82 -18.34 4.78
CA VAL A 247 -13.10 -17.38 5.85
C VAL A 247 -14.20 -17.92 6.79
N SER A 248 -15.27 -18.48 6.22
CA SER A 248 -16.40 -19.00 7.00
C SER A 248 -16.01 -20.16 7.93
N GLN A 249 -15.03 -20.99 7.57
CA GLN A 249 -14.55 -22.07 8.45
C GLN A 249 -14.00 -21.58 9.80
N TYR A 250 -13.48 -20.35 9.84
CA TYR A 250 -12.94 -19.71 11.05
C TYR A 250 -13.95 -18.76 11.69
N ALA A 251 -14.96 -18.30 10.96
CA ALA A 251 -15.96 -17.36 11.45
C ALA A 251 -16.76 -17.92 12.65
N GLN A 252 -17.14 -19.20 12.60
CA GLN A 252 -17.94 -19.85 13.65
C GLN A 252 -17.10 -20.48 14.79
N LYS A 253 -15.77 -20.54 14.64
CA LYS A 253 -14.90 -21.10 15.67
C LYS A 253 -14.70 -20.10 16.83
N PRO A 254 -14.55 -20.58 18.08
CA PRO A 254 -14.17 -19.74 19.20
C PRO A 254 -12.86 -18.98 18.94
N VAL A 255 -12.78 -17.73 19.40
CA VAL A 255 -11.63 -16.83 19.19
C VAL A 255 -10.30 -17.47 19.62
N MET A 256 -10.29 -18.18 20.75
CA MET A 256 -9.12 -18.90 21.26
C MET A 256 -8.63 -19.99 20.30
N THR A 257 -9.56 -20.75 19.72
CA THR A 257 -9.24 -21.81 18.76
C THR A 257 -8.65 -21.23 17.49
N VAL A 258 -9.23 -20.13 16.99
CA VAL A 258 -8.72 -19.43 15.80
C VAL A 258 -7.31 -18.88 16.06
N ALA A 259 -7.07 -18.27 17.23
CA ALA A 259 -5.76 -17.76 17.62
C ALA A 259 -4.68 -18.85 17.63
N GLN A 260 -5.00 -20.01 18.19
CA GLN A 260 -4.08 -21.15 18.24
C GLN A 260 -3.82 -21.75 16.85
N GLU A 261 -4.88 -22.06 16.09
CA GLU A 261 -4.76 -22.68 14.77
C GLU A 261 -4.03 -21.79 13.77
N LEU A 262 -4.32 -20.48 13.78
CA LEU A 262 -3.69 -19.53 12.87
C LEU A 262 -2.36 -18.98 13.41
N GLN A 263 -1.96 -19.29 14.64
CA GLN A 263 -0.77 -18.76 15.30
C GLN A 263 -0.76 -17.22 15.31
N VAL A 264 -1.91 -16.64 15.67
CA VAL A 264 -2.12 -15.19 15.75
C VAL A 264 -2.46 -14.85 17.20
N PRO A 265 -1.84 -13.81 17.79
CA PRO A 265 -2.18 -13.41 19.16
C PRO A 265 -3.66 -13.07 19.30
N LEU A 266 -4.22 -13.44 20.46
CA LEU A 266 -5.66 -13.38 20.71
C LEU A 266 -6.26 -11.99 20.46
N GLU A 267 -5.53 -10.95 20.87
CA GLU A 267 -5.92 -9.54 20.70
C GLU A 267 -6.07 -9.09 19.24
N ASN A 268 -5.45 -9.81 18.28
CA ASN A 268 -5.51 -9.47 16.86
C ASN A 268 -6.66 -10.16 16.12
N ILE A 269 -7.33 -11.14 16.74
CA ILE A 269 -8.39 -11.90 16.06
C ILE A 269 -9.56 -11.01 15.61
N PRO A 270 -9.99 -9.99 16.38
CA PRO A 270 -10.97 -9.03 15.89
C PRO A 270 -10.51 -8.30 14.62
N LEU A 271 -9.24 -7.86 14.57
CA LEU A 271 -8.66 -7.17 13.41
C LEU A 271 -8.58 -8.09 12.19
N LEU A 272 -8.17 -9.35 12.40
CA LEU A 272 -8.14 -10.36 11.35
C LEU A 272 -9.53 -10.63 10.77
N ARG A 273 -10.56 -10.70 11.61
CA ARG A 273 -11.96 -10.88 11.16
C ARG A 273 -12.44 -9.71 10.32
N ILE A 274 -12.07 -8.48 10.69
CA ILE A 274 -12.38 -7.28 9.90
C ILE A 274 -11.67 -7.32 8.55
N ALA A 275 -10.37 -7.63 8.52
CA ALA A 275 -9.61 -7.75 7.28
C ALA A 275 -10.21 -8.85 6.36
N ALA A 276 -10.56 -10.01 6.92
CA ALA A 276 -11.21 -11.09 6.18
C ALA A 276 -12.57 -10.68 5.61
N ALA A 277 -13.40 -10.00 6.38
CA ALA A 277 -14.71 -9.49 5.92
C ALA A 277 -14.54 -8.45 4.80
N LEU A 278 -13.56 -7.54 4.93
CA LEU A 278 -13.21 -6.56 3.89
C LEU A 278 -12.82 -7.23 2.58
N VAL A 279 -11.85 -8.14 2.62
CA VAL A 279 -11.35 -8.84 1.44
C VAL A 279 -12.47 -9.65 0.78
N THR A 280 -13.25 -10.38 1.58
CA THR A 280 -14.37 -11.20 1.08
C THR A 280 -15.45 -10.34 0.43
N SER A 281 -15.84 -9.24 1.08
CA SER A 281 -16.84 -8.30 0.55
C SER A 281 -16.40 -7.71 -0.79
N VAL A 282 -15.14 -7.28 -0.89
CA VAL A 282 -14.58 -6.72 -2.14
C VAL A 282 -14.48 -7.79 -3.22
N ALA A 283 -13.89 -8.95 -2.91
CA ALA A 283 -13.68 -10.03 -3.86
C ALA A 283 -14.99 -10.56 -4.46
N ASN A 284 -15.98 -10.81 -3.60
CA ASN A 284 -17.30 -11.27 -4.00
C ASN A 284 -18.03 -10.22 -4.83
N ARG A 285 -17.96 -8.94 -4.43
CA ARG A 285 -18.72 -7.90 -5.12
C ARG A 285 -18.14 -7.49 -6.47
N ILE A 286 -16.82 -7.60 -6.63
CA ILE A 286 -16.12 -7.42 -7.90
C ILE A 286 -16.25 -8.65 -8.81
N GLY A 287 -16.34 -9.86 -8.23
CA GLY A 287 -16.51 -11.11 -8.98
C GLY A 287 -15.19 -11.63 -9.57
N VAL A 288 -14.16 -11.75 -8.73
CA VAL A 288 -12.79 -12.12 -9.14
C VAL A 288 -12.63 -13.63 -9.38
N GLU A 289 -11.76 -14.03 -10.30
CA GLU A 289 -11.49 -15.45 -10.61
C GLU A 289 -10.51 -16.06 -9.62
N SER A 290 -9.46 -15.31 -9.27
CA SER A 290 -8.44 -15.75 -8.34
C SER A 290 -7.97 -14.62 -7.43
N ILE A 291 -7.45 -15.02 -6.28
CA ILE A 291 -6.92 -14.14 -5.24
C ILE A 291 -5.49 -14.57 -4.95
N TRP A 292 -4.59 -13.60 -4.89
CA TRP A 292 -3.20 -13.78 -4.53
C TRP A 292 -2.87 -12.93 -3.30
N ALA A 293 -2.39 -13.58 -2.26
CA ALA A 293 -1.99 -12.95 -1.00
C ALA A 293 -0.49 -13.17 -0.83
N PRO A 294 0.36 -12.26 -1.36
CA PRO A 294 1.82 -12.46 -1.39
C PRO A 294 2.51 -12.36 -0.02
N GLY A 295 1.82 -11.87 1.02
CA GLY A 295 2.40 -11.67 2.35
C GLY A 295 3.59 -10.70 2.36
N VAL A 296 3.62 -9.75 1.42
CA VAL A 296 4.60 -8.65 1.40
C VAL A 296 4.09 -7.48 2.23
N THR A 297 5.02 -6.68 2.74
CA THR A 297 4.73 -5.47 3.52
C THR A 297 5.29 -4.23 2.82
N LEU A 298 4.99 -3.05 3.35
CA LEU A 298 5.54 -1.78 2.86
C LEU A 298 7.08 -1.81 2.81
N CYS A 299 7.73 -2.46 3.79
CA CYS A 299 9.18 -2.62 3.84
C CYS A 299 9.76 -3.35 2.62
N ASP A 300 9.04 -4.33 2.06
CA ASP A 300 9.46 -5.03 0.84
C ASP A 300 9.42 -4.09 -0.38
N GLY A 301 8.48 -3.13 -0.40
CA GLY A 301 8.42 -2.09 -1.41
C GLY A 301 9.54 -1.06 -1.27
N LEU A 302 9.89 -0.69 -0.03
CA LEU A 302 10.98 0.25 0.26
C LEU A 302 12.34 -0.29 -0.20
N VAL A 303 12.62 -1.58 0.02
CA VAL A 303 13.86 -2.19 -0.48
C VAL A 303 13.84 -2.34 -2.00
N TYR A 304 12.68 -2.64 -2.61
CA TYR A 304 12.56 -2.67 -4.08
C TYR A 304 12.92 -1.30 -4.66
N GLU A 305 12.32 -0.22 -4.15
CA GLU A 305 12.61 1.14 -4.61
C GLU A 305 14.08 1.53 -4.39
N TYR A 306 14.68 1.16 -3.25
CA TYR A 306 16.10 1.37 -3.00
C TYR A 306 16.99 0.62 -4.01
N ALA A 307 16.67 -0.65 -4.26
CA ALA A 307 17.42 -1.51 -5.18
C ALA A 307 17.33 -1.01 -6.63
N GLU A 308 16.15 -0.53 -7.05
CA GLU A 308 15.91 0.11 -8.35
C GLU A 308 16.76 1.38 -8.50
N GLN A 309 16.68 2.32 -7.55
CA GLN A 309 17.43 3.58 -7.58
C GLN A 309 18.95 3.38 -7.60
N LYS A 310 19.44 2.32 -6.94
CA LYS A 310 20.86 1.96 -6.88
C LYS A 310 21.30 1.03 -8.00
N LYS A 311 20.40 0.65 -8.92
CA LYS A 311 20.64 -0.27 -10.04
C LYS A 311 21.16 -1.65 -9.59
N TRP A 312 20.67 -2.13 -8.45
CA TRP A 312 20.93 -3.48 -7.96
C TRP A 312 20.12 -4.52 -8.74
N MET A 313 18.97 -4.13 -9.27
CA MET A 313 18.06 -4.96 -10.08
C MET A 313 17.76 -4.29 -11.42
N ASP A 314 17.53 -5.11 -12.45
CA ASP A 314 16.99 -4.62 -13.72
C ASP A 314 15.53 -4.18 -13.51
N GLU A 315 15.18 -3.01 -14.06
CA GLU A 315 13.80 -2.53 -14.11
C GLU A 315 12.96 -3.54 -14.89
N LYS A 316 12.13 -4.31 -14.17
CA LYS A 316 11.22 -5.29 -14.78
C LYS A 316 9.87 -4.68 -15.18
N HIS A 317 9.58 -3.48 -14.66
CA HIS A 317 8.32 -2.76 -14.83
C HIS A 317 8.57 -1.25 -14.92
N ASP A 318 7.93 -0.57 -15.88
CA ASP A 318 8.03 0.88 -16.02
C ASP A 318 6.93 1.58 -15.19
N PHE A 319 7.29 1.92 -13.96
CA PHE A 319 6.37 2.58 -13.05
C PHE A 319 6.09 4.05 -13.43
N GLU A 320 6.97 4.73 -14.19
CA GLU A 320 6.67 6.08 -14.67
C GLU A 320 5.55 6.05 -15.70
N GLN A 321 5.55 5.02 -16.57
CA GLN A 321 4.49 4.79 -17.53
C GLN A 321 3.14 4.51 -16.86
N ASP A 322 3.10 3.86 -15.69
CA ASP A 322 1.86 3.70 -14.90
C ASP A 322 1.29 5.03 -14.42
N ILE A 323 2.15 5.93 -13.94
CA ILE A 323 1.73 7.27 -13.50
C ILE A 323 1.14 8.05 -14.68
N VAL A 324 1.79 7.99 -15.85
CA VAL A 324 1.31 8.60 -17.08
C VAL A 324 -0.02 7.98 -17.53
N ALA A 325 -0.15 6.66 -17.51
CA ALA A 325 -1.38 5.96 -17.89
C ALA A 325 -2.55 6.34 -16.98
N CYS A 326 -2.30 6.46 -15.67
CA CYS A 326 -3.29 6.91 -14.71
C CYS A 326 -3.72 8.37 -14.98
N ALA A 327 -2.77 9.27 -15.28
CA ALA A 327 -3.08 10.66 -15.67
C ALA A 327 -3.94 10.72 -16.95
N VAL A 328 -3.63 9.91 -17.96
CA VAL A 328 -4.45 9.81 -19.18
C VAL A 328 -5.85 9.26 -18.86
N GLY A 329 -5.96 8.27 -17.98
CA GLY A 329 -7.23 7.73 -17.50
C GLY A 329 -8.10 8.79 -16.80
N ILE A 330 -7.48 9.64 -15.97
CA ILE A 330 -8.15 10.77 -15.33
C ILE A 330 -8.61 11.79 -16.37
N SER A 331 -7.74 12.21 -17.29
CA SER A 331 -8.07 13.15 -18.37
C SER A 331 -9.26 12.66 -19.18
N LYS A 332 -9.25 11.38 -19.60
CA LYS A 332 -10.37 10.75 -20.32
C LYS A 332 -11.67 10.78 -19.52
N ARG A 333 -11.63 10.48 -18.21
CA ARG A 333 -12.82 10.48 -17.35
C ARG A 333 -13.46 11.86 -17.26
N TYR A 334 -12.65 12.91 -17.15
CA TYR A 334 -13.11 14.29 -17.08
C TYR A 334 -13.22 14.96 -18.46
N MET A 335 -13.40 14.17 -19.52
CA MET A 335 -13.64 14.65 -20.89
C MET A 335 -12.55 15.59 -21.42
N GLY A 336 -11.31 15.41 -20.97
CA GLY A 336 -10.14 16.12 -21.48
C GLY A 336 -9.89 15.84 -22.96
N ASN A 337 -9.32 16.80 -23.67
CA ASN A 337 -9.09 16.67 -25.11
C ASN A 337 -7.74 15.98 -25.39
N HIS A 338 -7.80 14.69 -25.75
CA HIS A 338 -6.62 13.86 -26.01
C HIS A 338 -5.63 14.47 -27.01
N LYS A 339 -6.13 14.95 -28.17
CA LYS A 339 -5.26 15.54 -29.22
C LYS A 339 -4.55 16.80 -28.72
N ARG A 340 -5.28 17.61 -27.94
CA ARG A 340 -4.73 18.84 -27.35
C ARG A 340 -3.68 18.51 -26.29
N SER A 341 -3.95 17.54 -25.42
CA SER A 341 -2.99 17.10 -24.40
C SER A 341 -1.73 16.49 -25.01
N GLU A 342 -1.84 15.69 -26.07
CA GLU A 342 -0.67 15.12 -26.78
C GLU A 342 0.20 16.22 -27.40
N THR A 343 -0.43 17.19 -28.08
CA THR A 343 0.29 18.31 -28.69
C THR A 343 1.00 19.15 -27.62
N LEU A 344 0.29 19.49 -26.53
CA LEU A 344 0.87 20.27 -25.43
C LEU A 344 2.02 19.52 -24.75
N GLN A 345 1.84 18.22 -24.51
CA GLN A 345 2.87 17.36 -23.94
C GLN A 345 4.13 17.34 -24.82
N ALA A 346 3.98 17.11 -26.13
CA ALA A 346 5.11 17.07 -27.04
C ALA A 346 5.91 18.40 -27.04
N LEU A 347 5.21 19.54 -27.10
CA LEU A 347 5.84 20.85 -27.06
C LEU A 347 6.52 21.14 -25.72
N ALA A 348 5.82 20.91 -24.61
CA ALA A 348 6.34 21.17 -23.27
C ALA A 348 7.59 20.33 -22.97
N LEU A 349 7.56 19.05 -23.32
CA LEU A 349 8.70 18.15 -23.12
C LEU A 349 9.88 18.49 -24.03
N ALA A 350 9.63 18.87 -25.30
CA ALA A 350 10.69 19.32 -26.20
C ALA A 350 11.40 20.57 -25.66
N ILE A 351 10.64 21.54 -25.13
CA ILE A 351 11.20 22.74 -24.49
C ILE A 351 12.01 22.36 -23.26
N PHE A 352 11.48 21.52 -22.37
CA PHE A 352 12.17 21.04 -21.18
C PHE A 352 13.50 20.36 -21.55
N ASP A 353 13.47 19.42 -22.49
CA ASP A 353 14.66 18.65 -22.88
C ASP A 353 15.72 19.55 -23.54
N THR A 354 15.29 20.52 -24.36
CA THR A 354 16.21 21.48 -25.01
C THR A 354 16.83 22.45 -24.00
N THR A 355 16.08 22.83 -22.96
CA THR A 355 16.53 23.80 -21.94
C THR A 355 17.14 23.13 -20.71
N LYS A 356 17.34 21.81 -20.73
CA LYS A 356 17.87 21.02 -19.60
C LYS A 356 19.16 21.57 -18.99
N LYS A 357 20.07 22.06 -19.83
CA LYS A 357 21.34 22.66 -19.40
C LYS A 357 21.17 23.98 -18.63
N LEU A 358 20.07 24.69 -18.85
CA LEU A 358 19.79 25.97 -18.20
C LEU A 358 19.15 25.77 -16.82
N HIS A 359 18.17 24.86 -16.72
CA HIS A 359 17.40 24.71 -15.49
C HIS A 359 17.92 23.63 -14.54
N GLY A 360 18.71 22.66 -15.00
CA GLY A 360 19.29 21.60 -14.16
C GLY A 360 18.29 20.60 -13.53
N LEU A 361 16.98 20.80 -13.71
CA LEU A 361 15.93 19.91 -13.23
C LEU A 361 16.07 18.44 -13.66
N SER A 362 15.65 17.55 -12.76
CA SER A 362 15.76 16.08 -12.90
C SER A 362 14.63 15.43 -13.72
N ALA A 363 14.76 14.12 -13.97
CA ALA A 363 13.72 13.31 -14.63
C ALA A 363 12.36 13.38 -13.92
N ARG A 364 12.35 13.44 -12.58
CA ARG A 364 11.13 13.65 -11.79
C ARG A 364 10.37 14.91 -12.20
N HIS A 365 11.07 16.02 -12.43
CA HIS A 365 10.44 17.28 -12.85
C HIS A 365 9.88 17.19 -14.27
N ARG A 366 10.57 16.46 -15.17
CA ARG A 366 10.08 16.17 -16.51
C ARG A 366 8.77 15.38 -16.47
N LEU A 367 8.68 14.36 -15.62
CA LEU A 367 7.47 13.56 -15.41
C LEU A 367 6.32 14.43 -14.85
N LEU A 368 6.60 15.29 -13.87
CA LEU A 368 5.60 16.23 -13.34
C LEU A 368 5.06 17.15 -14.44
N LEU A 369 5.93 17.71 -15.28
CA LEU A 369 5.52 18.53 -16.42
C LEU A 369 4.64 17.74 -17.41
N GLN A 370 5.00 16.48 -17.67
CA GLN A 370 4.22 15.59 -18.52
C GLN A 370 2.80 15.38 -17.98
N ILE A 371 2.67 15.12 -16.68
CA ILE A 371 1.38 14.94 -15.99
C ILE A 371 0.55 16.23 -16.07
N CYS A 372 1.18 17.39 -15.80
CA CYS A 372 0.51 18.69 -15.92
C CYS A 372 -0.04 18.91 -17.34
N ALA A 373 0.71 18.58 -18.38
CA ALA A 373 0.25 18.71 -19.77
C ALA A 373 -0.94 17.78 -20.09
N ILE A 374 -0.95 16.56 -19.54
CA ILE A 374 -2.05 15.60 -19.70
C ILE A 374 -3.34 16.09 -19.03
N LEU A 375 -3.20 16.68 -17.83
CA LEU A 375 -4.33 17.07 -16.99
C LEU A 375 -4.75 18.55 -17.14
N HIS A 376 -4.06 19.33 -17.98
CA HIS A 376 -4.21 20.79 -18.03
C HIS A 376 -5.65 21.30 -18.26
N ASP A 377 -6.52 20.49 -18.86
CA ASP A 377 -7.89 20.88 -19.20
C ASP A 377 -8.97 20.07 -18.47
N CYS A 378 -8.61 19.16 -17.55
CA CYS A 378 -9.59 18.34 -16.85
C CYS A 378 -10.54 19.16 -15.96
N GLY A 379 -10.10 20.32 -15.47
CA GLY A 379 -10.92 21.25 -14.68
C GLY A 379 -12.13 21.82 -15.43
N LYS A 380 -12.11 21.83 -16.78
CA LYS A 380 -13.25 22.27 -17.61
C LYS A 380 -14.53 21.49 -17.38
N TYR A 381 -14.39 20.25 -16.92
CA TYR A 381 -15.53 19.41 -16.55
C TYR A 381 -16.36 20.02 -15.42
N ILE A 382 -15.73 20.80 -14.55
CA ILE A 382 -16.37 21.48 -13.41
C ILE A 382 -16.74 22.91 -13.78
N SER A 383 -15.79 23.67 -14.33
CA SER A 383 -15.98 25.08 -14.69
C SER A 383 -15.20 25.46 -15.94
N LEU A 384 -15.88 26.10 -16.89
CA LEU A 384 -15.25 26.65 -18.10
C LEU A 384 -14.54 27.98 -17.85
N SER A 385 -14.91 28.71 -16.79
CA SER A 385 -14.34 30.03 -16.46
C SER A 385 -13.13 29.93 -15.53
N ASN A 386 -13.17 28.99 -14.58
CA ASN A 386 -12.14 28.85 -13.53
C ASN A 386 -11.50 27.47 -13.67
N MET A 387 -10.66 27.31 -14.69
CA MET A 387 -10.05 26.00 -15.00
C MET A 387 -8.85 25.65 -14.10
N GLY A 388 -8.26 26.65 -13.43
CA GLY A 388 -7.03 26.51 -12.64
C GLY A 388 -7.17 26.91 -11.16
N GLU A 389 -8.38 27.26 -10.73
CA GLU A 389 -8.76 27.36 -9.31
C GLU A 389 -9.49 26.06 -8.93
#